data_AF-X0THI3-F1
#
_entry.id   AF-X0THI3-F1
#
_cell.length_a   1.000
_cell.length_b   1.000
_cell.length_c   1.000
_cell.angle_alpha   90.00
_cell.angle_beta   90.00
_cell.angle_gamma   90.00
#
_symmetry.space_group_name_H-M   'P 1'
#
loop_
_entity.id
_entity.type
_entity.pdbx_description
1 polymer ?
#
loop_
_entity_poly.entity_id
_entity_poly.type
_entity_poly.pdbx_seq_one_letter_code
_entity_poly.pdbx_strand_id
1 'polypeptide(L)'
;MSKTADGDYVGGTIDNSGLDDAIKNDLTPDQYKLGELNPRLFGTSIDDHKQGTLIYFENIKEGINKSSDYLKKIIALYFRFSLIDDSFNIFLDDEKITLAQLEDLAKETQFVWNINNLNDPYINEYLKNLKEPVKNIVMEGNVEGFIASVTKPRCLKITSTDERAGVDLFVNGRLRERDILKRIPTARIAENYFYGQIHFNDLDDEKERFATGREGIIADDPKYREFLDNLRRKILNILEDWDAWRGKLRQDGDPENENISRKERASQGLYNA
;
A
#
# COMPACT_ATOMS: atom_id res chain seq x y z
N MET A 1 8.87 -21.96 -17.61
CA MET A 1 8.43 -23.36 -17.37
C MET A 1 6.95 -23.32 -17.05
N SER A 2 6.10 -23.92 -17.87
CA SER A 2 4.70 -24.19 -17.51
C SER A 2 4.48 -25.65 -17.83
N LYS A 3 4.09 -26.44 -16.83
CA LYS A 3 3.67 -27.84 -17.00
C LYS A 3 2.21 -27.96 -16.57
N THR A 4 1.55 -28.89 -17.22
CA THR A 4 0.14 -29.29 -17.06
C THR A 4 -0.08 -30.07 -15.77
N ALA A 5 -1.34 -30.26 -15.37
CA ALA A 5 -1.78 -30.88 -14.13
C ALA A 5 -1.18 -32.28 -13.79
N ASP A 6 -0.61 -32.99 -14.77
CA ASP A 6 -0.08 -34.35 -14.62
C ASP A 6 1.46 -34.43 -14.67
N GLY A 7 2.16 -33.29 -14.62
CA GLY A 7 3.63 -33.26 -14.69
C GLY A 7 4.30 -33.21 -13.31
N ASP A 8 5.45 -33.88 -13.16
CA ASP A 8 6.28 -33.75 -11.96
C ASP A 8 6.72 -32.30 -11.71
N TYR A 9 6.87 -31.95 -10.43
CA TYR A 9 7.44 -30.67 -10.02
C TYR A 9 8.84 -30.48 -10.60
N VAL A 10 9.04 -29.30 -11.18
CA VAL A 10 10.35 -28.83 -11.66
C VAL A 10 10.68 -27.54 -10.95
N GLY A 11 11.94 -27.36 -10.58
CA GLY A 11 12.37 -26.20 -9.84
C GLY A 11 13.86 -26.27 -9.50
N GLY A 12 14.29 -25.35 -8.64
CA GLY A 12 15.65 -25.33 -8.13
C GLY A 12 15.76 -24.43 -6.92
N THR A 13 16.86 -24.55 -6.21
CA THR A 13 17.13 -23.82 -4.96
C THR A 13 17.98 -22.58 -5.27
N ILE A 14 17.58 -21.43 -4.72
CA ILE A 14 18.39 -20.21 -4.74
C ILE A 14 19.10 -20.10 -3.40
N ASP A 15 20.43 -20.11 -3.43
CA ASP A 15 21.25 -19.83 -2.25
C ASP A 15 21.78 -18.39 -2.32
N ASN A 16 21.43 -17.59 -1.32
CA ASN A 16 21.86 -16.19 -1.23
C ASN A 16 23.37 -16.05 -1.09
N SER A 17 24.09 -16.96 -0.39
CA SER A 17 25.55 -16.87 -0.34
C SER A 17 26.17 -17.08 -1.71
N GLY A 18 25.72 -18.11 -2.44
CA GLY A 18 26.14 -18.34 -3.82
C GLY A 18 25.76 -17.18 -4.75
N LEU A 19 24.60 -16.55 -4.56
CA LEU A 19 24.16 -15.40 -5.36
C LEU A 19 25.03 -14.16 -5.09
N ASP A 20 25.33 -13.87 -3.82
CA ASP A 20 26.21 -12.76 -3.42
C ASP A 20 27.60 -12.93 -4.04
N ASP A 21 28.14 -14.15 -4.04
CA ASP A 21 29.43 -14.43 -4.67
C ASP A 21 29.37 -14.36 -6.20
N ALA A 22 28.26 -14.78 -6.81
CA ALA A 22 28.05 -14.64 -8.24
C ALA A 22 28.03 -13.16 -8.67
N ILE A 23 27.37 -12.30 -7.88
CA ILE A 23 27.34 -10.85 -8.10
C ILE A 23 28.74 -10.25 -7.93
N LYS A 24 29.47 -10.60 -6.86
CA LYS A 24 30.85 -10.11 -6.66
C LYS A 24 31.81 -10.48 -7.79
N ASN A 25 31.57 -11.61 -8.46
CA ASN A 25 32.39 -12.11 -9.54
C ASN A 25 31.83 -11.76 -10.94
N ASP A 26 30.85 -10.86 -11.03
CA ASP A 26 30.20 -10.41 -12.27
C ASP A 26 29.73 -11.57 -13.18
N LEU A 27 29.20 -12.65 -12.57
CA LEU A 27 28.67 -13.77 -13.33
C LEU A 27 27.38 -13.37 -14.07
N THR A 28 27.28 -13.79 -15.32
CA THR A 28 26.06 -13.65 -16.13
C THR A 28 24.98 -14.65 -15.68
N PRO A 29 23.69 -14.39 -15.95
CA PRO A 29 22.60 -15.30 -15.55
C PRO A 29 22.76 -16.75 -16.03
N ASP A 30 23.36 -16.96 -17.20
CA ASP A 30 23.62 -18.30 -17.75
C ASP A 30 24.72 -19.06 -17.00
N GLN A 31 25.53 -18.35 -16.21
CA GLN A 31 26.63 -18.90 -15.41
C GLN A 31 26.20 -19.24 -13.96
N TYR A 32 25.08 -18.69 -13.48
CA TYR A 32 24.51 -19.05 -12.18
C TYR A 32 23.42 -20.11 -12.34
N LYS A 33 23.76 -21.36 -11.99
CA LYS A 33 22.81 -22.47 -12.03
C LYS A 33 22.08 -22.58 -10.69
N LEU A 34 20.76 -22.78 -10.76
CA LEU A 34 19.96 -23.11 -9.59
C LEU A 34 20.42 -24.45 -8.99
N GLY A 35 20.39 -24.54 -7.67
CA GLY A 35 20.62 -25.80 -6.96
C GLY A 35 19.50 -26.81 -7.22
N GLU A 36 19.73 -28.07 -6.83
CA GLU A 36 18.72 -29.12 -6.99
C GLU A 36 17.45 -28.84 -6.16
N LEU A 37 16.31 -29.29 -6.69
CA LEU A 37 15.05 -29.31 -5.96
C LEU A 37 15.11 -30.38 -4.85
N ASN A 38 14.76 -30.01 -3.62
CA ASN A 38 14.57 -30.97 -2.53
C ASN A 38 13.07 -31.08 -2.19
N PRO A 39 12.33 -32.07 -2.73
CA PRO A 39 10.89 -32.21 -2.50
C PRO A 39 10.50 -32.38 -1.02
N ARG A 40 11.43 -32.87 -0.18
CA ARG A 40 11.16 -33.13 1.24
C ARG A 40 10.86 -31.84 2.02
N LEU A 41 11.36 -30.69 1.57
CA LEU A 41 11.13 -29.39 2.22
C LEU A 41 9.66 -28.94 2.14
N PHE A 42 8.93 -29.41 1.13
CA PHE A 42 7.55 -29.01 0.91
C PHE A 42 6.55 -29.90 1.67
N GLY A 43 7.02 -30.99 2.29
CA GLY A 43 6.19 -31.85 3.15
C GLY A 43 4.86 -32.25 2.50
N THR A 44 3.78 -32.08 3.25
CA THR A 44 2.40 -32.35 2.79
C THR A 44 1.82 -31.24 1.92
N SER A 45 2.49 -30.10 1.76
CA SER A 45 2.01 -28.99 0.91
C SER A 45 1.99 -29.36 -0.58
N ILE A 46 2.66 -30.45 -0.96
CA ILE A 46 2.59 -31.03 -2.31
C ILE A 46 1.33 -31.87 -2.49
N ASP A 47 0.78 -32.48 -1.44
CA ASP A 47 -0.23 -33.54 -1.54
C ASP A 47 -1.54 -33.03 -2.18
N ASP A 48 -1.93 -31.79 -1.87
CA ASP A 48 -3.15 -31.16 -2.41
C ASP A 48 -2.88 -30.20 -3.59
N HIS A 49 -1.62 -30.03 -4.00
CA HIS A 49 -1.25 -29.06 -5.04
C HIS A 49 -1.12 -29.72 -6.43
N LYS A 50 -2.24 -29.70 -7.17
CA LYS A 50 -2.33 -30.31 -8.51
C LYS A 50 -1.50 -29.60 -9.59
N GLN A 51 -1.40 -28.28 -9.54
CA GLN A 51 -0.67 -27.48 -10.53
C GLN A 51 -0.36 -26.09 -9.96
N GLY A 52 0.71 -25.46 -10.44
CA GLY A 52 1.12 -24.12 -10.00
C GLY A 52 2.61 -24.05 -9.63
N THR A 53 2.94 -23.14 -8.73
CA THR A 53 4.31 -22.87 -8.30
C THR A 53 4.37 -22.81 -6.78
N LEU A 54 5.26 -23.59 -6.18
CA LEU A 54 5.58 -23.50 -4.76
C LEU A 54 6.89 -22.73 -4.59
N ILE A 55 6.92 -21.78 -3.66
CA ILE A 55 8.12 -21.02 -3.28
C ILE A 55 8.33 -21.25 -1.79
N TYR A 56 9.53 -21.71 -1.42
CA TYR A 56 9.91 -21.98 -0.05
C TYR A 56 11.13 -21.14 0.33
N PHE A 57 11.04 -20.42 1.44
CA PHE A 57 12.12 -19.60 1.97
C PHE A 57 12.67 -20.26 3.23
N GLU A 58 13.97 -20.61 3.22
CA GLU A 58 14.67 -21.19 4.36
C GLU A 58 15.57 -20.14 5.04
N ASN A 59 15.83 -20.31 6.35
CA ASN A 59 16.82 -19.51 7.09
C ASN A 59 16.64 -17.99 6.96
N ILE A 60 15.38 -17.53 6.98
CA ILE A 60 15.04 -16.10 6.95
C ILE A 60 15.77 -15.39 8.10
N LYS A 61 16.68 -14.47 7.78
CA LYS A 61 17.65 -13.86 8.72
C LYS A 61 17.03 -13.32 10.01
N GLU A 62 15.83 -12.75 9.94
CA GLU A 62 15.10 -12.17 11.09
C GLU A 62 13.90 -13.02 11.54
N GLY A 63 13.70 -14.19 10.91
CA GLY A 63 12.48 -14.99 11.02
C GLY A 63 11.23 -14.23 10.56
N ILE A 64 10.07 -14.85 10.75
CA ILE A 64 8.78 -14.15 10.67
C ILE A 64 8.47 -13.65 12.08
N ASN A 65 9.03 -12.49 12.44
CA ASN A 65 8.81 -11.86 13.75
C ASN A 65 7.45 -11.13 13.86
N LYS A 66 6.60 -11.29 12.84
CA LYS A 66 5.31 -10.63 12.72
C LYS A 66 4.18 -11.61 13.03
N SER A 67 3.15 -11.10 13.69
CA SER A 67 1.94 -11.88 13.96
C SER A 67 1.19 -12.24 12.67
N SER A 68 0.44 -13.34 12.68
CA SER A 68 -0.47 -13.69 11.57
C SER A 68 -1.41 -12.52 11.25
N ASP A 69 -1.95 -11.85 12.28
CA ASP A 69 -2.81 -10.67 12.12
C ASP A 69 -2.14 -9.50 11.37
N TYR A 70 -0.84 -9.27 11.62
CA TYR A 70 -0.08 -8.27 10.86
C TYR A 70 -0.03 -8.64 9.38
N LEU A 71 0.33 -9.88 9.06
CA LEU A 71 0.43 -10.35 7.68
C LEU A 71 -0.92 -10.26 6.96
N LYS A 72 -2.00 -10.68 7.62
CA LYS A 72 -3.37 -10.56 7.11
C LYS A 72 -3.71 -9.12 6.72
N LYS A 73 -3.39 -8.16 7.60
CA LYS A 73 -3.62 -6.72 7.33
C LYS A 73 -2.76 -6.19 6.18
N ILE A 74 -1.48 -6.55 6.13
CA ILE A 74 -0.57 -6.14 5.05
C ILE A 74 -1.00 -6.70 3.69
N ILE A 75 -1.37 -7.98 3.64
CA ILE A 75 -1.88 -8.60 2.42
C ILE A 75 -3.15 -7.88 1.97
N ALA A 76 -4.08 -7.64 2.89
CA ALA A 76 -5.32 -6.95 2.58
C ALA A 76 -5.11 -5.48 2.13
N LEU A 77 -4.07 -4.79 2.62
CA LEU A 77 -3.73 -3.43 2.18
C LEU A 77 -3.07 -3.40 0.80
N TYR A 78 -2.12 -4.30 0.53
CA TYR A 78 -1.23 -4.18 -0.63
C TYR A 78 -1.60 -5.07 -1.82
N PHE A 79 -2.42 -6.10 -1.60
CA PHE A 79 -2.85 -7.02 -2.66
C PHE A 79 -4.35 -6.89 -2.94
N ARG A 80 -4.86 -5.66 -2.97
CA ARG A 80 -6.30 -5.40 -3.12
C ARG A 80 -6.89 -5.85 -4.44
N PHE A 81 -6.09 -6.03 -5.49
CA PHE A 81 -6.57 -6.63 -6.75
C PHE A 81 -7.13 -8.05 -6.52
N SER A 82 -6.51 -8.84 -5.62
CA SER A 82 -7.03 -10.18 -5.24
C SER A 82 -8.32 -10.13 -4.43
N LEU A 83 -8.68 -8.95 -3.94
CA LEU A 83 -9.93 -8.72 -3.21
C LEU A 83 -11.04 -8.19 -4.12
N ILE A 84 -10.70 -7.83 -5.36
CA ILE A 84 -11.61 -7.25 -6.36
C ILE A 84 -11.85 -8.24 -7.50
N ASP A 85 -10.86 -9.06 -7.86
CA ASP A 85 -11.01 -10.16 -8.80
C ASP A 85 -11.43 -11.44 -8.06
N ASP A 86 -12.72 -11.78 -8.12
CA ASP A 86 -13.28 -12.98 -7.50
C ASP A 86 -12.61 -14.29 -7.95
N SER A 87 -11.92 -14.29 -9.10
CA SER A 87 -11.22 -15.45 -9.64
C SER A 87 -9.84 -15.68 -8.99
N PHE A 88 -9.27 -14.67 -8.33
CA PHE A 88 -7.95 -14.76 -7.70
C PHE A 88 -8.05 -14.51 -6.19
N ASN A 89 -7.78 -15.54 -5.38
CA ASN A 89 -7.98 -15.48 -3.94
C ASN A 89 -6.65 -15.72 -3.21
N ILE A 90 -6.36 -14.92 -2.18
CA ILE A 90 -5.19 -15.11 -1.31
C ILE A 90 -5.63 -15.73 0.01
N PHE A 91 -4.90 -16.75 0.45
CA PHE A 91 -5.09 -17.41 1.73
C PHE A 91 -3.81 -17.28 2.56
N LEU A 92 -3.97 -17.06 3.86
CA LEU A 92 -2.89 -17.16 4.84
C LEU A 92 -3.32 -18.14 5.92
N ASP A 93 -2.55 -19.20 6.12
CA ASP A 93 -2.88 -20.29 7.07
C ASP A 93 -4.33 -20.80 6.88
N ASP A 94 -4.69 -21.09 5.62
CA ASP A 94 -6.03 -21.53 5.17
C ASP A 94 -7.18 -20.50 5.36
N GLU A 95 -6.90 -19.31 5.88
CA GLU A 95 -7.88 -18.23 5.99
C GLU A 95 -7.85 -17.35 4.74
N LYS A 96 -9.01 -17.23 4.06
CA LYS A 96 -9.16 -16.30 2.94
C LYS A 96 -9.00 -14.86 3.41
N ILE A 97 -8.09 -14.13 2.79
CA ILE A 97 -7.91 -12.70 3.01
C ILE A 97 -9.02 -11.95 2.27
N THR A 98 -9.64 -10.99 2.95
CA THR A 98 -10.75 -10.15 2.45
C THR A 98 -10.57 -8.70 2.92
N LEU A 99 -11.52 -7.83 2.58
CA LEU A 99 -11.56 -6.47 3.14
C LEU A 99 -11.97 -6.45 4.63
N ALA A 100 -12.46 -7.56 5.19
CA ALA A 100 -12.79 -7.65 6.62
C ALA A 100 -11.56 -7.44 7.52
N GLN A 101 -10.37 -7.83 7.07
CA GLN A 101 -9.11 -7.58 7.76
C GLN A 101 -8.82 -6.06 7.95
N LEU A 102 -9.48 -5.18 7.18
CA LEU A 102 -9.35 -3.72 7.26
C LEU A 102 -10.47 -3.05 8.05
N GLU A 103 -11.38 -3.79 8.68
CA GLU A 103 -12.56 -3.22 9.34
C GLU A 103 -12.19 -2.25 10.48
N ASP A 104 -11.12 -2.52 11.23
CA ASP A 104 -10.63 -1.59 12.26
C ASP A 104 -10.19 -0.25 11.66
N LEU A 105 -9.50 -0.27 10.52
CA LEU A 105 -9.07 0.94 9.82
C LEU A 105 -10.28 1.70 9.26
N ALA A 106 -11.25 0.98 8.69
CA ALA A 106 -12.49 1.54 8.18
C ALA A 106 -13.31 2.22 9.30
N LYS A 107 -13.40 1.59 10.49
CA LYS A 107 -14.07 2.14 11.67
C LYS A 107 -13.46 3.46 12.13
N GLU A 108 -12.14 3.58 12.05
CA GLU A 108 -11.39 4.79 12.43
C GLU A 108 -11.32 5.83 11.31
N THR A 109 -11.83 5.53 10.11
CA THR A 109 -11.82 6.45 8.97
C THR A 109 -12.88 7.54 9.13
N GLN A 110 -12.47 8.78 8.94
CA GLN A 110 -13.23 9.99 9.22
C GLN A 110 -13.72 10.69 7.96
N PHE A 111 -12.85 10.89 6.98
CA PHE A 111 -13.12 11.63 5.75
C PHE A 111 -12.49 10.91 4.55
N VAL A 112 -13.06 11.09 3.36
CA VAL A 112 -12.60 10.45 2.13
C VAL A 112 -12.69 11.43 0.96
N TRP A 113 -11.61 11.50 0.21
CA TRP A 113 -11.50 12.17 -1.07
C TRP A 113 -11.28 11.13 -2.16
N ASN A 114 -12.27 10.94 -3.04
CA ASN A 114 -12.19 9.99 -4.14
C ASN A 114 -11.64 10.68 -5.40
N ILE A 115 -10.53 10.19 -5.92
CA ILE A 115 -9.80 10.77 -7.05
C ILE A 115 -10.32 10.12 -8.33
N ASN A 116 -10.84 10.95 -9.24
CA ASN A 116 -11.36 10.55 -10.54
C ASN A 116 -12.45 9.44 -10.48
N ASN A 117 -13.21 9.40 -9.38
CA ASN A 117 -14.34 8.49 -9.17
C ASN A 117 -13.95 6.99 -9.20
N LEU A 118 -12.88 6.62 -8.52
CA LEU A 118 -12.51 5.22 -8.31
C LEU A 118 -13.71 4.44 -7.77
N ASN A 119 -14.06 3.35 -8.45
CA ASN A 119 -15.07 2.41 -7.97
C ASN A 119 -14.40 1.30 -7.14
N ASP A 120 -14.47 1.42 -5.82
CA ASP A 120 -13.73 0.57 -4.90
C ASP A 120 -14.66 0.00 -3.80
N PRO A 121 -14.75 -1.33 -3.63
CA PRO A 121 -15.59 -1.96 -2.61
C PRO A 121 -15.26 -1.54 -1.17
N TYR A 122 -14.01 -1.20 -0.85
CA TYR A 122 -13.67 -0.68 0.48
C TYR A 122 -14.33 0.68 0.72
N ILE A 123 -14.27 1.58 -0.26
CA ILE A 123 -14.93 2.90 -0.17
C ILE A 123 -16.44 2.70 -0.07
N ASN A 124 -17.00 1.87 -0.94
CA ASN A 124 -18.45 1.73 -1.10
C ASN A 124 -19.12 0.90 0.00
N GLU A 125 -18.43 -0.13 0.51
CA GLU A 125 -19.04 -1.14 1.38
C GLU A 125 -18.50 -1.12 2.81
N TYR A 126 -17.27 -0.63 3.06
CA TYR A 126 -16.65 -0.67 4.39
C TYR A 126 -16.60 0.69 5.08
N LEU A 127 -16.47 1.80 4.34
CA LEU A 127 -16.38 3.16 4.91
C LEU A 127 -17.76 3.74 5.26
N LYS A 128 -18.44 3.16 6.26
CA LYS A 128 -19.82 3.51 6.64
C LYS A 128 -19.97 4.68 7.63
N ASN A 129 -18.89 5.05 8.34
CA ASN A 129 -18.95 5.97 9.49
C ASN A 129 -18.38 7.37 9.21
N LEU A 130 -18.33 7.76 7.92
CA LEU A 130 -17.77 9.04 7.48
C LEU A 130 -18.51 10.21 8.10
N LYS A 131 -17.77 11.27 8.44
CA LYS A 131 -18.32 12.49 9.07
C LYS A 131 -18.71 13.56 8.07
N GLU A 132 -18.30 13.40 6.83
CA GLU A 132 -18.71 14.19 5.67
C GLU A 132 -18.93 13.22 4.50
N PRO A 133 -19.79 13.55 3.52
CA PRO A 133 -19.92 12.78 2.30
C PRO A 133 -18.57 12.64 1.57
N VAL A 134 -18.37 11.53 0.86
CA VAL A 134 -17.19 11.34 0.01
C VAL A 134 -17.08 12.52 -0.96
N LYS A 135 -15.94 13.21 -0.95
CA LYS A 135 -15.69 14.34 -1.84
C LYS A 135 -14.93 13.87 -3.07
N ASN A 136 -15.46 14.13 -4.26
CA ASN A 136 -14.75 13.82 -5.49
C ASN A 136 -13.70 14.88 -5.81
N ILE A 137 -12.51 14.44 -6.18
CA ILE A 137 -11.40 15.26 -6.66
C ILE A 137 -11.08 14.85 -8.09
N VAL A 138 -10.99 15.85 -8.97
CA VAL A 138 -10.49 15.64 -10.34
C VAL A 138 -8.98 15.86 -10.36
N MET A 139 -8.25 14.92 -10.96
CA MET A 139 -6.82 15.00 -11.22
C MET A 139 -6.54 14.74 -12.70
N GLU A 140 -5.52 15.39 -13.25
CA GLU A 140 -5.16 15.22 -14.67
C GLU A 140 -4.40 13.91 -14.87
N GLY A 141 -4.52 13.33 -16.07
CA GLY A 141 -3.93 12.05 -16.43
C GLY A 141 -4.84 10.86 -16.10
N ASN A 142 -4.45 9.68 -16.55
CA ASN A 142 -5.13 8.42 -16.24
C ASN A 142 -4.73 7.95 -14.82
N VAL A 143 -5.19 8.72 -13.84
CA VAL A 143 -4.97 8.45 -12.43
C VAL A 143 -6.31 8.27 -11.75
N GLU A 144 -6.44 7.28 -10.90
CA GLU A 144 -7.60 7.09 -10.03
C GLU A 144 -7.12 6.71 -8.64
N GLY A 145 -7.96 6.84 -7.63
CA GLY A 145 -7.52 6.57 -6.27
C GLY A 145 -8.45 7.11 -5.22
N PHE A 146 -8.01 7.03 -3.97
CA PHE A 146 -8.60 7.77 -2.89
C PHE A 146 -7.56 8.15 -1.86
N ILE A 147 -7.85 9.22 -1.13
CA ILE A 147 -7.15 9.59 0.09
C ILE A 147 -8.21 9.65 1.18
N ALA A 148 -7.90 9.12 2.34
CA ALA A 148 -8.77 9.10 3.49
C ALA A 148 -8.00 9.54 4.73
N SER A 149 -8.71 10.11 5.70
CA SER A 149 -8.12 10.46 7.00
C SER A 149 -8.71 9.62 8.11
N VAL A 150 -7.92 9.28 9.12
CA VAL A 150 -8.42 8.66 10.37
C VAL A 150 -8.74 9.68 11.46
N THR A 151 -9.39 9.25 12.55
CA THR A 151 -9.70 10.10 13.71
C THR A 151 -8.45 10.59 14.44
N LYS A 152 -7.43 9.72 14.58
CA LYS A 152 -6.15 9.97 15.26
C LYS A 152 -5.00 9.32 14.48
N PRO A 153 -3.78 9.90 14.43
CA PRO A 153 -2.68 9.36 13.64
C PRO A 153 -2.32 7.92 14.02
N ARG A 154 -2.41 7.58 15.31
CA ARG A 154 -2.14 6.23 15.84
C ARG A 154 -3.02 5.14 15.23
N CYS A 155 -4.20 5.48 14.71
CA CYS A 155 -5.12 4.52 14.10
C CYS A 155 -4.59 3.98 12.76
N LEU A 156 -3.58 4.62 12.16
CA LEU A 156 -2.87 4.09 11.00
C LEU A 156 -1.84 3.01 11.35
N LYS A 157 -1.50 2.82 12.64
CA LYS A 157 -0.49 1.83 13.05
C LYS A 157 -0.98 0.42 12.76
N ILE A 158 -0.20 -0.34 12.02
CA ILE A 158 -0.48 -1.75 11.73
C ILE A 158 -0.06 -2.56 12.95
N THR A 159 -1.00 -3.31 13.54
CA THR A 159 -0.88 -3.98 14.84
C THR A 159 0.50 -4.60 15.06
N SER A 160 1.06 -4.45 16.26
CA SER A 160 2.34 -5.04 16.69
C SER A 160 3.60 -4.61 15.92
N THR A 161 3.52 -3.57 15.08
CA THR A 161 4.69 -3.03 14.33
C THR A 161 4.71 -1.51 14.32
N ASP A 162 5.87 -0.92 14.03
CA ASP A 162 5.97 0.54 13.80
C ASP A 162 5.55 0.97 12.38
N GLU A 163 5.08 0.02 11.56
CA GLU A 163 4.53 0.32 10.25
C GLU A 163 3.17 1.00 10.38
N ARG A 164 2.90 1.88 9.42
CA ARG A 164 1.68 2.66 9.36
C ARG A 164 1.14 2.62 7.93
N ALA A 165 -0.17 2.54 7.79
CA ALA A 165 -0.82 2.80 6.51
C ALA A 165 -0.50 4.24 6.07
N GLY A 166 -0.21 4.42 4.80
CA GLY A 166 0.07 5.71 4.17
C GLY A 166 -0.70 5.84 2.85
N VAL A 167 -0.40 6.87 2.07
CA VAL A 167 -0.94 6.99 0.71
C VAL A 167 0.00 6.29 -0.25
N ASP A 168 -0.39 5.13 -0.76
CA ASP A 168 0.49 4.28 -1.54
C ASP A 168 0.27 4.46 -3.05
N LEU A 169 1.33 4.35 -3.84
CA LEU A 169 1.28 4.44 -5.31
C LEU A 169 1.32 3.04 -5.92
N PHE A 170 0.32 2.76 -6.75
CA PHE A 170 0.16 1.54 -7.52
C PHE A 170 0.28 1.82 -9.02
N VAL A 171 0.86 0.87 -9.74
CA VAL A 171 0.94 0.86 -11.20
C VAL A 171 0.61 -0.55 -11.67
N ASN A 172 -0.45 -0.71 -12.47
CA ASN A 172 -0.95 -2.00 -12.96
C ASN A 172 -1.15 -3.02 -11.83
N GLY A 173 -1.78 -2.58 -10.74
CA GLY A 173 -2.08 -3.42 -9.57
C GLY A 173 -0.89 -3.75 -8.67
N ARG A 174 0.32 -3.28 -8.99
CA ARG A 174 1.53 -3.50 -8.17
C ARG A 174 1.83 -2.27 -7.33
N LEU A 175 2.07 -2.48 -6.03
CA LEU A 175 2.64 -1.47 -5.15
C LEU A 175 4.02 -1.06 -5.69
N ARG A 176 4.18 0.21 -6.06
CA ARG A 176 5.46 0.77 -6.52
C ARG A 176 6.14 1.60 -5.48
N GLU A 177 5.37 2.31 -4.67
CA GLU A 177 5.92 3.17 -3.64
C GLU A 177 4.98 3.30 -2.46
N ARG A 178 5.53 3.10 -1.25
CA ARG A 178 4.80 3.28 0.00
C ARG A 178 4.83 4.75 0.40
N ASP A 179 3.69 5.27 0.83
CA ASP A 179 3.57 6.61 1.41
C ASP A 179 4.18 7.72 0.53
N ILE A 180 3.61 7.87 -0.66
CA ILE A 180 4.04 8.81 -1.72
C ILE A 180 4.06 10.27 -1.25
N LEU A 181 3.35 10.61 -0.17
CA LEU A 181 3.37 11.96 0.40
C LEU A 181 4.76 12.36 0.89
N LYS A 182 5.63 11.41 1.23
CA LYS A 182 7.04 11.67 1.56
C LYS A 182 7.83 12.31 0.42
N ARG A 183 7.36 12.19 -0.83
CA ARG A 183 7.97 12.87 -2.00
C ARG A 183 7.54 14.31 -2.15
N ILE A 184 6.44 14.70 -1.50
CA ILE A 184 5.83 16.02 -1.59
C ILE A 184 5.49 16.59 -0.20
N PRO A 185 6.47 16.63 0.74
CA PRO A 185 6.20 17.00 2.11
C PRO A 185 5.65 18.43 2.21
N THR A 186 4.56 18.60 2.97
CA THR A 186 3.98 19.91 3.30
C THR A 186 4.33 20.38 4.71
N ALA A 187 5.02 19.54 5.50
CA ALA A 187 5.36 19.77 6.91
C ALA A 187 4.14 19.98 7.83
N ARG A 188 2.95 19.59 7.38
CA ARG A 188 1.70 19.75 8.13
C ARG A 188 1.38 18.49 8.92
N ILE A 189 0.92 18.65 10.16
CA ILE A 189 0.62 17.50 11.03
C ILE A 189 -0.49 16.60 10.46
N ALA A 190 -1.40 17.19 9.68
CA ALA A 190 -2.52 16.52 9.04
C ALA A 190 -2.09 15.38 8.10
N GLU A 191 -0.89 15.44 7.50
CA GLU A 191 -0.35 14.34 6.69
C GLU A 191 -0.29 13.02 7.46
N ASN A 192 -0.03 13.07 8.78
CA ASN A 192 0.04 11.89 9.64
C ASN A 192 -1.31 11.20 9.88
N TYR A 193 -2.41 11.79 9.40
CA TYR A 193 -3.75 11.23 9.45
C TYR A 193 -4.13 10.53 8.15
N PHE A 194 -3.38 10.74 7.07
CA PHE A 194 -3.77 10.30 5.74
C PHE A 194 -3.28 8.90 5.40
N TYR A 195 -4.16 8.14 4.75
CA TYR A 195 -3.85 6.89 4.07
C TYR A 195 -4.67 6.80 2.79
N GLY A 196 -4.32 5.89 1.90
CA GLY A 196 -5.07 5.71 0.67
C GLY A 196 -4.25 5.05 -0.40
N GLN A 197 -4.78 5.07 -1.61
CA GLN A 197 -4.18 4.41 -2.77
C GLN A 197 -4.36 5.29 -3.99
N ILE A 198 -3.29 5.43 -4.77
CA ILE A 198 -3.29 6.15 -6.04
C ILE A 198 -2.81 5.17 -7.10
N HIS A 199 -3.59 5.01 -8.16
CA HIS A 199 -3.32 4.14 -9.29
C HIS A 199 -2.97 5.00 -10.49
N PHE A 200 -1.72 4.92 -10.95
CA PHE A 200 -1.26 5.67 -12.12
C PHE A 200 -0.63 4.73 -13.14
N ASN A 201 -1.48 4.07 -13.92
CA ASN A 201 -1.07 3.00 -14.83
C ASN A 201 -0.19 3.50 -15.99
N ASP A 202 -0.34 4.77 -16.38
CA ASP A 202 0.45 5.35 -17.47
C ASP A 202 1.96 5.42 -17.15
N LEU A 203 2.39 5.20 -15.90
CA LEU A 203 3.83 5.09 -15.58
C LEU A 203 4.48 3.82 -16.16
N ASP A 204 3.68 2.81 -16.50
CA ASP A 204 4.12 1.60 -17.20
C ASP A 204 3.85 1.77 -18.70
N ASP A 205 4.66 2.65 -19.33
CA ASP A 205 4.66 2.90 -20.77
C ASP A 205 5.94 2.35 -21.43
N GLU A 206 6.16 2.65 -22.71
CA GLU A 206 7.33 2.12 -23.45
C GLU A 206 8.68 2.58 -22.87
N LYS A 207 8.71 3.63 -22.05
CA LYS A 207 9.93 4.14 -21.43
C LYS A 207 10.16 3.43 -20.09
N GLU A 208 11.38 2.95 -19.87
CA GLU A 208 11.78 2.42 -18.57
C GLU A 208 11.80 3.55 -17.53
N ARG A 209 10.89 3.48 -16.56
CA ARG A 209 10.71 4.49 -15.50
C ARG A 209 10.89 3.92 -14.11
N PHE A 210 11.04 2.61 -13.97
CA PHE A 210 11.18 1.99 -12.65
C PHE A 210 12.64 1.97 -12.24
N ALA A 211 12.87 2.07 -10.93
CA ALA A 211 14.21 1.85 -10.38
C ALA A 211 14.69 0.43 -10.70
N THR A 212 15.99 0.17 -10.65
CA THR A 212 16.57 -1.17 -10.93
C THR A 212 15.95 -2.28 -10.09
N GLY A 213 15.66 -2.00 -8.81
CA GLY A 213 14.97 -2.94 -7.91
C GLY A 213 13.47 -3.08 -8.18
N ARG A 214 12.90 -2.27 -9.10
CA ARG A 214 11.47 -2.15 -9.42
C ARG A 214 10.55 -1.78 -8.25
N GLU A 215 11.14 -1.44 -7.11
CA GLU A 215 10.54 -0.91 -5.88
C GLU A 215 10.56 0.63 -5.85
N GLY A 216 10.12 1.25 -6.94
CA GLY A 216 10.05 2.70 -7.04
C GLY A 216 10.16 3.19 -8.47
N ILE A 217 10.06 4.51 -8.63
CA ILE A 217 10.13 5.22 -9.90
C ILE A 217 11.38 6.09 -9.90
N ILE A 218 12.00 6.25 -11.07
CA ILE A 218 13.15 7.15 -11.25
C ILE A 218 12.71 8.58 -10.92
N ALA A 219 13.28 9.15 -9.86
CA ALA A 219 12.83 10.44 -9.30
C ALA A 219 12.89 11.62 -10.29
N ASP A 220 13.81 11.54 -11.26
CA ASP A 220 14.00 12.58 -12.27
C ASP A 220 13.13 12.42 -13.52
N ASP A 221 12.26 11.40 -13.53
CA ASP A 221 11.38 11.17 -14.65
C ASP A 221 10.34 12.31 -14.80
N PRO A 222 10.21 12.94 -16.00
CA PRO A 222 9.33 14.08 -16.19
C PRO A 222 7.86 13.80 -15.89
N LYS A 223 7.36 12.61 -16.25
CA LYS A 223 5.95 12.23 -16.08
C LYS A 223 5.63 12.02 -14.61
N TYR A 224 6.57 11.40 -13.89
CA TYR A 224 6.45 11.21 -12.45
C TYR A 224 6.51 12.54 -11.70
N ARG A 225 7.42 13.46 -12.07
CA ARG A 225 7.47 14.82 -11.47
C ARG A 225 6.19 15.61 -11.69
N GLU A 226 5.64 15.60 -12.90
CA GLU A 226 4.37 16.26 -13.22
C GLU A 226 3.22 15.69 -12.38
N PHE A 227 3.18 14.36 -12.22
CA PHE A 227 2.23 13.70 -11.33
C PHE A 227 2.39 14.15 -9.88
N LEU A 228 3.62 14.19 -9.34
CA LEU A 228 3.88 14.66 -7.98
C LEU A 228 3.45 16.12 -7.78
N ASP A 229 3.69 17.00 -8.76
CA ASP A 229 3.26 18.40 -8.70
C ASP A 229 1.74 18.55 -8.75
N ASN A 230 1.04 17.72 -9.54
CA ASN A 230 -0.42 17.67 -9.52
C ASN A 230 -0.94 17.18 -8.17
N LEU A 231 -0.41 16.05 -7.70
CA LEU A 231 -0.78 15.46 -6.41
C LEU A 231 -0.57 16.47 -5.28
N ARG A 232 0.57 17.17 -5.23
CA ARG A 232 0.85 18.20 -4.22
C ARG A 232 -0.23 19.28 -4.17
N ARG A 233 -0.68 19.79 -5.33
CA ARG A 233 -1.77 20.76 -5.39
C ARG A 233 -3.08 20.20 -4.84
N LYS A 234 -3.39 18.92 -5.10
CA LYS A 234 -4.58 18.27 -4.54
C LYS A 234 -4.46 18.05 -3.04
N ILE A 235 -3.29 17.67 -2.53
CA ILE A 235 -3.02 17.51 -1.10
C ILE A 235 -3.23 18.82 -0.35
N LEU A 236 -2.79 19.96 -0.88
CA LEU A 236 -3.04 21.26 -0.27
C LEU A 236 -4.55 21.55 -0.10
N ASN A 237 -5.36 21.23 -1.11
CA ASN A 237 -6.82 21.37 -1.01
C ASN A 237 -7.43 20.38 0.01
N ILE A 238 -6.93 19.14 0.06
CA ILE A 238 -7.35 18.12 1.03
C ILE A 238 -7.04 18.58 2.47
N LEU A 239 -5.89 19.20 2.69
CA LEU A 239 -5.50 19.76 3.99
C LEU A 239 -6.46 20.84 4.45
N GLU A 240 -6.88 21.73 3.55
CA GLU A 240 -7.88 22.78 3.83
C GLU A 240 -9.25 22.18 4.18
N ASP A 241 -9.71 21.21 3.38
CA ASP A 241 -10.96 20.48 3.67
C ASP A 241 -10.91 19.79 5.03
N TRP A 242 -9.82 19.08 5.31
CA TRP A 242 -9.62 18.33 6.55
C TRP A 242 -9.68 19.26 7.78
N ASP A 243 -8.98 20.40 7.73
CA ASP A 243 -9.00 21.37 8.83
C ASP A 243 -10.41 21.95 9.03
N ALA A 244 -11.06 22.35 7.94
CA ALA A 244 -12.42 22.90 7.99
C ALA A 244 -13.43 21.90 8.55
N TRP A 245 -13.40 20.64 8.10
CA TRP A 245 -14.31 19.59 8.56
C TRP A 245 -14.08 19.21 10.00
N ARG A 246 -12.83 19.16 10.48
CA ARG A 246 -12.55 18.95 11.91
C ARG A 246 -12.99 20.11 12.77
N GLY A 247 -12.86 21.35 12.28
CA GLY A 247 -13.41 22.54 12.92
C GLY A 247 -14.92 22.43 13.15
N LYS A 248 -15.69 21.96 12.15
CA LYS A 248 -17.15 21.71 12.30
C LYS A 248 -17.46 20.68 13.38
N LEU A 249 -16.61 19.66 13.51
CA LEU A 249 -16.72 18.61 14.53
C LEU A 249 -16.14 19.02 15.89
N ARG A 250 -15.65 20.26 16.03
CA ARG A 250 -14.97 20.78 17.22
C ARG A 250 -13.79 19.90 17.63
N GLN A 251 -13.01 19.42 16.67
CA GLN A 251 -11.81 18.63 16.91
C GLN A 251 -10.57 19.48 16.60
N ASP A 252 -9.44 19.12 17.19
CA ASP A 252 -8.17 19.76 16.87
C ASP A 252 -7.86 19.59 15.38
N GLY A 253 -7.64 20.71 14.72
CA GLY A 253 -7.30 20.81 13.31
C GLY A 253 -5.80 21.04 13.08
N ASP A 254 -5.45 21.64 11.95
CA ASP A 254 -4.09 21.91 11.52
C ASP A 254 -3.57 23.19 12.19
N PRO A 255 -2.63 23.11 13.15
CA PRO A 255 -2.12 24.29 13.85
C PRO A 255 -1.37 25.25 12.93
N GLU A 256 -0.88 24.76 11.79
CA GLU A 256 -0.13 25.52 10.79
C GLU A 256 -1.04 26.18 9.73
N ASN A 257 -2.36 25.95 9.74
CA ASN A 257 -3.25 26.67 8.85
C ASN A 257 -3.42 28.13 9.32
N GLU A 258 -3.06 29.10 8.47
CA GLU A 258 -3.09 30.53 8.78
C GLU A 258 -4.50 31.14 8.70
N ASN A 259 -5.47 30.45 8.08
CA ASN A 259 -6.83 30.94 7.88
C ASN A 259 -7.67 31.01 9.18
N ILE A 260 -7.20 30.40 10.28
CA ILE A 260 -7.84 30.48 11.59
C ILE A 260 -6.79 30.96 12.60
N SER A 261 -7.10 32.01 13.36
CA SER A 261 -6.11 32.56 14.29
C SER A 261 -5.81 31.58 15.44
N ARG A 262 -4.56 31.59 15.93
CA ARG A 262 -4.14 30.78 17.09
C ARG A 262 -5.01 31.02 18.33
N LYS A 263 -5.56 32.23 18.48
CA LYS A 263 -6.43 32.62 19.60
C LYS A 263 -7.83 32.00 19.47
N GLU A 264 -8.39 31.97 18.27
CA GLU A 264 -9.67 31.30 17.99
C GLU A 264 -9.54 29.78 18.20
N ARG A 265 -8.43 29.17 17.77
CA ARG A 265 -8.14 27.75 18.04
C ARG A 265 -7.99 27.44 19.53
N ALA A 266 -7.21 28.22 20.27
CA ALA A 266 -7.03 28.01 21.71
C ALA A 266 -8.36 28.13 22.48
N SER A 267 -9.23 29.06 22.07
CA SER A 267 -10.58 29.18 22.63
C SER A 267 -11.46 27.96 22.30
N GLN A 268 -11.31 27.32 21.14
CA GLN A 268 -12.06 26.12 20.78
C GLN A 268 -11.55 24.88 21.53
N GLY A 269 -10.23 24.75 21.71
CA GLY A 269 -9.60 23.64 22.45
C GLY A 269 -9.92 23.64 23.95
N LEU A 270 -10.08 24.82 24.57
CA LEU A 270 -10.41 24.94 26.00
C LEU A 270 -11.82 24.43 26.38
N TYR A 271 -12.76 24.36 25.43
CA TYR A 271 -14.08 23.78 25.67
C TYR A 271 -14.11 22.23 25.59
N ASN A 272 -13.01 21.62 25.15
CA ASN A 272 -12.89 20.17 24.90
C ASN A 272 -12.03 19.42 25.94
N ALA A 273 -11.55 20.11 26.98
CA ALA A 273 -10.77 19.52 28.09
C ALA A 273 -11.66 19.05 29.25
#